data_AF-A0A935FB88-F1
#
_entry.id   AF-A0A935FB88-F1
#
_cell.length_a   1.000
_cell.length_b   1.000
_cell.length_c   1.000
_cell.angle_alpha   90.00
_cell.angle_beta   90.00
_cell.angle_gamma   90.00
#
_symmetry.space_group_name_H-M   'P 1'
#
loop_
_entity.id
_entity.type
_entity.pdbx_description
1 polymer ?
#
loop_
_entity_poly.entity_id
_entity_poly.type
_entity_poly.pdbx_seq_one_letter_code
_entity_poly.pdbx_strand_id
1 'polypeptide(L)'
;MIRFFFPLFVLLIAAFPGHSQLSRLHIVTIPNNQQMGFPIRFTINGHSFKLKNGQCLEWQVQSDSVHIIMDDRRWVDIASGDLHLKAEADIYIRVFWGWKENEKKRIRLLGEAVCKSCFDEYKAKCKKELTE
;
A
#
# COMPACT_ATOMS: atom_id res chain seq x y z
N MET A 1 9.88 5.54 -59.12
CA MET A 1 9.86 4.73 -57.88
C MET A 1 10.41 5.59 -56.75
N ILE A 2 9.58 5.96 -55.76
CA ILE A 2 9.92 6.05 -54.33
C ILE A 2 8.59 6.29 -53.63
N ARG A 3 8.29 5.37 -52.70
CA ARG A 3 6.99 5.18 -52.06
C ARG A 3 6.79 6.21 -50.95
N PHE A 4 5.71 6.97 -51.02
CA PHE A 4 5.16 7.73 -49.89
C PHE A 4 4.55 6.75 -48.90
N PHE A 5 5.33 6.29 -47.91
CA PHE A 5 4.89 5.30 -46.91
C PHE A 5 5.42 5.63 -45.50
N PHE A 6 5.59 6.91 -45.16
CA PHE A 6 6.24 7.30 -43.90
C PHE A 6 5.43 8.13 -42.88
N PRO A 7 4.29 8.80 -43.17
CA PRO A 7 3.60 9.54 -42.11
C PRO A 7 2.66 8.67 -41.26
N LEU A 8 2.30 7.46 -41.68
CA LEU A 8 1.33 6.63 -40.96
C LEU A 8 1.93 5.88 -39.75
N PHE A 9 3.25 5.65 -39.73
CA PHE A 9 3.89 4.87 -38.65
C PHE A 9 4.15 5.69 -37.38
N VAL A 10 4.27 7.01 -37.49
CA VAL A 10 4.56 7.91 -36.35
C VAL A 10 3.32 8.16 -35.49
N LEU A 11 2.11 8.00 -36.05
CA LEU A 11 0.85 8.21 -35.33
C LEU A 11 0.39 7.01 -34.46
N LEU A 12 0.97 5.83 -34.66
CA LEU A 12 0.60 4.62 -33.91
C LEU A 12 1.29 4.49 -32.54
N ILE A 13 2.40 5.20 -32.32
CA ILE A 13 3.15 5.13 -31.05
C ILE A 13 2.52 6.03 -29.96
N ALA A 14 1.73 7.05 -30.34
CA ALA A 14 1.06 7.95 -29.40
C ALA A 14 -0.27 7.39 -28.84
N ALA A 15 -0.74 6.23 -29.33
CA ALA A 15 -2.05 5.67 -28.99
C ALA A 15 -2.00 4.58 -27.90
N PHE A 16 -0.88 4.41 -27.20
CA PHE A 16 -0.86 3.66 -25.94
C PHE A 16 -1.01 4.67 -24.80
N PRO A 17 -2.23 5.06 -24.39
CA PRO A 17 -2.39 5.63 -23.07
C PRO A 17 -1.80 4.60 -22.11
N GLY A 18 -0.82 5.00 -21.30
CA GLY A 18 -0.33 4.16 -20.22
C GLY A 18 -1.55 3.65 -19.47
N HIS A 19 -1.80 2.35 -19.57
CA HIS A 19 -2.97 1.73 -18.94
C HIS A 19 -2.69 1.72 -17.44
N SER A 20 -3.03 2.81 -16.77
CA SER A 20 -3.03 2.86 -15.32
C SER A 20 -3.94 1.75 -14.82
N GLN A 21 -3.38 0.75 -14.17
CA GLN A 21 -4.16 -0.39 -13.69
C GLN A 21 -5.01 0.04 -12.49
N LEU A 22 -6.28 -0.36 -12.49
CA LEU A 22 -7.14 -0.20 -11.31
C LEU A 22 -6.81 -1.34 -10.34
N SER A 23 -6.30 -0.99 -9.17
CA SER A 23 -5.91 -1.91 -8.11
C SER A 23 -6.77 -1.68 -6.88
N ARG A 24 -7.31 -2.77 -6.30
CA ARG A 24 -7.95 -2.72 -4.99
C ARG A 24 -6.93 -3.04 -3.92
N LEU A 25 -6.73 -2.11 -3.01
CA LEU A 25 -5.83 -2.23 -1.89
C LEU A 25 -6.64 -2.53 -0.62
N HIS A 26 -6.32 -3.65 0.01
CA HIS A 26 -6.95 -4.13 1.24
C HIS A 26 -5.92 -4.06 2.36
N ILE A 27 -6.14 -3.23 3.36
CA ILE A 27 -5.21 -3.01 4.48
C ILE A 27 -5.86 -3.45 5.79
N VAL A 28 -5.15 -4.22 6.59
CA VAL A 28 -5.57 -4.63 7.93
C VAL A 28 -4.52 -4.26 8.97
N THR A 29 -4.98 -3.70 10.10
CA THR A 29 -4.13 -3.48 11.27
C THR A 29 -4.42 -4.52 12.35
N ILE A 30 -3.37 -5.06 12.98
CA ILE A 30 -3.54 -6.11 14.00
C ILE A 30 -4.20 -5.52 15.28
N PRO A 31 -5.19 -6.20 15.89
CA PRO A 31 -5.82 -5.73 17.14
C PRO A 31 -4.89 -5.77 18.36
N ASN A 32 -4.05 -6.81 18.49
CA ASN A 32 -3.08 -6.98 19.59
C ASN A 32 -1.70 -6.41 19.24
N ASN A 33 -1.70 -5.21 18.69
CA ASN A 33 -0.46 -4.51 18.42
C ASN A 33 0.13 -4.02 19.75
N GLN A 34 1.35 -4.42 20.09
CA GLN A 34 1.97 -4.21 21.41
C GLN A 34 2.10 -2.74 21.85
N GLN A 35 1.74 -1.79 20.99
CA GLN A 35 1.60 -0.38 21.31
C GLN A 35 0.14 0.07 21.23
N MET A 36 -0.56 -0.08 22.36
CA MET A 36 -1.87 0.52 22.58
C MET A 36 -1.76 2.06 22.60
N GLY A 37 -2.68 2.74 21.92
CA GLY A 37 -2.87 4.19 22.03
C GLY A 37 -2.25 5.04 20.91
N PHE A 38 -1.33 4.51 20.10
CA PHE A 38 -0.78 5.26 18.97
C PHE A 38 -1.55 4.98 17.67
N PRO A 39 -2.01 6.02 16.95
CA PRO A 39 -2.62 5.84 15.65
C PRO A 39 -1.56 5.38 14.63
N ILE A 40 -1.96 4.44 13.79
CA ILE A 40 -1.20 3.98 12.62
C ILE A 40 -1.41 5.01 11.51
N ARG A 41 -0.35 5.68 11.10
CA ARG A 41 -0.37 6.64 10.00
C ARG A 41 0.46 6.12 8.85
N PHE A 42 -0.07 6.22 7.65
CA PHE A 42 0.66 5.88 6.44
C PHE A 42 0.13 6.70 5.28
N THR A 43 0.92 6.77 4.21
CA THR A 43 0.47 7.33 2.94
C THR A 43 0.45 6.25 1.88
N ILE A 44 -0.58 6.25 1.01
CA ILE A 44 -0.67 5.41 -0.19
C ILE A 44 -0.57 6.35 -1.38
N ASN A 45 0.49 6.25 -2.18
CA ASN A 45 0.73 7.14 -3.34
C ASN A 45 0.54 8.63 -3.01
N GLY A 46 0.95 9.07 -1.81
CA GLY A 46 0.82 10.45 -1.33
C GLY A 46 -0.51 10.78 -0.60
N HIS A 47 -1.52 9.92 -0.68
CA HIS A 47 -2.77 10.09 0.08
C HIS A 47 -2.59 9.64 1.52
N SER A 48 -2.94 10.48 2.50
CA SER A 48 -2.70 10.21 3.92
C SER A 48 -3.86 9.47 4.59
N PHE A 49 -3.55 8.39 5.29
CA PHE A 49 -4.50 7.56 6.02
C PHE A 49 -4.14 7.46 7.50
N LYS A 50 -5.17 7.29 8.33
CA LYS A 50 -5.02 7.11 9.77
C LYS A 50 -5.94 5.99 10.25
N LEU A 51 -5.34 4.88 10.66
CA LEU A 51 -6.04 3.73 11.23
C LEU A 51 -5.71 3.57 12.72
N LYS A 52 -6.64 3.01 13.48
CA LYS A 52 -6.40 2.46 14.82
C LYS A 52 -6.06 0.97 14.70
N ASN A 53 -5.51 0.39 15.76
CA ASN A 53 -5.30 -1.06 15.84
C ASN A 53 -6.63 -1.83 15.70
N GLY A 54 -6.65 -2.90 14.91
CA GLY A 54 -7.85 -3.69 14.64
C GLY A 54 -8.82 -3.03 13.65
N GLN A 55 -8.34 -2.14 12.79
CA GLN A 55 -9.15 -1.55 11.72
C GLN A 55 -8.70 -2.08 10.36
N CYS A 56 -9.68 -2.14 9.46
CA CYS A 56 -9.50 -2.54 8.07
C CYS A 56 -9.82 -1.34 7.16
N LEU A 57 -9.11 -1.21 6.05
CA LEU A 57 -9.31 -0.19 5.01
C LEU A 57 -9.35 -0.87 3.64
N GLU A 58 -10.35 -0.54 2.84
CA GLU A 58 -10.41 -0.90 1.43
C GLU A 58 -10.31 0.40 0.61
N TRP A 59 -9.39 0.45 -0.35
CA TRP A 59 -9.11 1.64 -1.15
C TRP A 59 -8.84 1.27 -2.61
N GLN A 60 -9.31 2.07 -3.55
CA GLN A 60 -9.03 1.89 -4.98
C GLN A 60 -7.89 2.81 -5.43
N VAL A 61 -6.81 2.23 -5.93
CA VAL A 61 -5.67 2.96 -6.48
C VAL A 61 -5.67 2.80 -7.99
N GLN A 62 -5.62 3.90 -8.72
CA GLN A 62 -5.39 3.91 -10.16
C GLN A 62 -3.94 4.34 -10.42
N SER A 63 -3.02 3.37 -10.50
CA SER A 63 -1.58 3.62 -10.65
C SER A 63 -0.90 2.36 -11.16
N ASP A 64 0.31 2.49 -11.72
CA ASP A 64 1.13 1.36 -12.17
C ASP A 64 1.89 0.69 -11.00
N SER A 65 2.07 1.44 -9.90
CA SER A 65 2.66 0.96 -8.65
C SER A 65 1.92 1.53 -7.43
N VAL A 66 2.01 0.78 -6.33
CA VAL A 66 1.48 1.16 -5.02
C VAL A 66 2.68 1.36 -4.08
N HIS A 67 2.82 2.58 -3.59
CA HIS A 67 3.82 3.01 -2.62
C HIS A 67 3.12 3.29 -1.30
N ILE A 68 3.48 2.54 -0.26
CA ILE A 68 2.94 2.71 1.09
C ILE A 68 4.05 3.13 2.02
N ILE A 69 3.99 4.38 2.50
CA ILE A 69 4.98 4.93 3.43
C ILE A 69 4.37 4.94 4.82
N MET A 70 4.95 4.18 5.76
CA MET A 70 4.52 4.14 7.15
C MET A 70 5.20 5.26 7.96
N ASP A 71 4.39 6.13 8.54
CA ASP A 71 4.83 7.33 9.25
C ASP A 71 4.80 7.10 10.77
N ASP A 72 5.98 6.86 11.36
CA ASP A 72 6.17 6.75 12.81
C ASP A 72 6.71 8.07 13.39
N ARG A 73 5.79 8.99 13.69
CA ARG A 73 6.11 10.30 14.28
C ARG A 73 6.54 10.28 15.74
N ARG A 74 6.71 9.12 16.36
CA ARG A 74 7.24 9.06 17.75
C ARG A 74 8.72 9.39 17.78
N TRP A 75 9.41 9.23 16.66
CA TRP A 75 10.82 9.49 16.50
C TRP A 75 10.99 10.56 15.43
N VAL A 76 11.80 11.57 15.70
CA VAL A 76 11.79 12.86 15.00
C VAL A 76 12.09 12.76 13.49
N ASP A 77 12.70 11.69 12.97
CA ASP A 77 13.15 11.64 11.56
C ASP A 77 13.23 10.25 10.92
N ILE A 78 12.30 9.32 11.15
CA ILE A 78 12.41 8.01 10.47
C ILE A 78 11.07 7.52 9.92
N ALA A 79 10.93 7.59 8.60
CA ALA A 79 9.98 6.76 7.85
C ALA A 79 10.20 5.30 8.29
N SER A 80 9.20 4.74 8.95
CA SER A 80 9.37 3.47 9.68
C SER A 80 9.39 2.24 8.79
N GLY A 81 8.77 2.35 7.61
CA GLY A 81 8.75 1.34 6.57
C GLY A 81 8.27 1.97 5.26
N ASP A 82 8.74 1.42 4.15
CA ASP A 82 8.30 1.73 2.80
C ASP A 82 8.00 0.39 2.12
N LEU A 83 6.80 0.27 1.56
CA LEU A 83 6.38 -0.88 0.78
C LEU A 83 6.07 -0.42 -0.65
N HIS A 84 6.88 -0.88 -1.59
CA HIS A 84 6.69 -0.63 -3.01
C HIS A 84 6.26 -1.94 -3.69
N LEU A 85 5.04 -1.93 -4.22
CA LEU A 85 4.43 -3.05 -4.91
C LEU A 85 4.03 -2.66 -6.32
N LYS A 86 4.06 -3.64 -7.22
CA LYS A 86 3.45 -3.49 -8.54
C LYS A 86 1.93 -3.42 -8.38
N ALA A 87 1.27 -2.60 -9.18
CA ALA A 87 -0.19 -2.57 -9.22
C ALA A 87 -0.73 -3.90 -9.77
N GLU A 88 -1.54 -4.58 -8.95
CA GLU A 88 -2.24 -5.82 -9.27
C GLU A 88 -3.74 -5.66 -9.00
N ALA A 89 -4.60 -6.57 -9.46
CA ALA A 89 -6.06 -6.42 -9.31
C ALA A 89 -6.48 -6.28 -7.84
N ASP A 90 -5.91 -7.12 -6.96
CA ASP A 90 -6.13 -7.08 -5.51
C ASP A 90 -4.78 -7.20 -4.79
N ILE A 91 -4.52 -6.30 -3.85
CA ILE A 91 -3.31 -6.27 -3.02
C ILE A 91 -3.74 -6.31 -1.56
N TYR A 92 -3.18 -7.24 -0.79
CA TYR A 92 -3.51 -7.42 0.62
C TYR A 92 -2.31 -7.09 1.50
N ILE A 93 -2.49 -6.12 2.39
CA ILE A 93 -1.42 -5.59 3.25
C ILE A 93 -1.80 -5.77 4.71
N ARG A 94 -0.86 -6.30 5.48
CA ARG A 94 -0.93 -6.28 6.93
C ARG A 94 -0.01 -5.18 7.46
N VAL A 95 -0.54 -4.31 8.31
CA VAL A 95 0.20 -3.22 8.97
C VAL A 95 0.27 -3.48 10.48
N PHE A 96 1.46 -3.39 11.06
CA PHE A 96 1.68 -3.72 12.47
C PHE A 96 2.92 -3.05 13.08
N TRP A 97 2.95 -2.98 14.40
CA TRP A 97 4.12 -2.57 15.17
C TRP A 97 4.99 -3.81 15.40
N GLY A 98 6.24 -3.76 14.95
CA GLY A 98 7.15 -4.88 15.04
C GLY A 98 8.61 -4.45 15.13
N TRP A 99 9.49 -5.45 15.26
CA TRP A 99 10.92 -5.26 15.24
C TRP A 99 11.42 -5.54 13.82
N LYS A 100 12.27 -4.67 13.29
CA LYS A 100 13.02 -4.98 12.07
C LYS A 100 14.18 -5.89 12.48
N GLU A 101 14.44 -6.97 11.74
CA GLU A 101 15.44 -8.00 12.10
C GLU A 101 16.82 -7.42 12.43
N ASN A 102 17.19 -6.33 11.74
CA ASN A 102 18.48 -5.65 11.90
C ASN A 102 18.47 -4.55 12.99
N GLU A 103 17.34 -4.27 13.63
CA GLU A 103 17.17 -3.19 14.61
C GLU A 103 16.41 -3.66 15.86
N LYS A 104 16.97 -4.65 16.57
CA LYS A 104 16.41 -5.26 17.80
C LYS A 104 16.15 -4.29 18.98
N LYS A 105 16.31 -2.97 18.81
CA LYS A 105 16.18 -1.96 19.87
C LYS A 105 15.00 -1.01 19.72
N ARG A 106 14.27 -1.01 18.58
CA ARG A 106 13.13 -0.10 18.40
C ARG A 106 11.95 -0.77 17.68
N ILE A 107 10.78 -0.72 18.32
CA ILE A 107 9.51 -1.09 17.68
C ILE A 107 9.16 -0.01 16.67
N ARG A 108 8.85 -0.40 15.43
CA ARG A 108 8.48 0.49 14.31
C ARG A 108 7.19 0.02 13.64
N LEU A 109 6.55 0.94 12.93
CA LEU A 109 5.39 0.60 12.11
C LEU A 109 5.90 -0.04 10.81
N LEU A 110 5.44 -1.26 10.54
CA LEU A 110 5.82 -2.08 9.40
C LEU A 110 4.57 -2.42 8.61
N GLY A 111 4.74 -2.64 7.32
CA GLY A 111 3.72 -3.28 6.48
C GLY A 111 4.32 -4.37 5.62
N GLU A 112 3.55 -5.42 5.42
CA GLU A 112 3.92 -6.57 4.61
C GLU A 112 2.77 -6.91 3.65
N ALA A 113 3.12 -7.27 2.41
CA ALA A 113 2.18 -7.89 1.50
C ALA A 113 1.92 -9.33 1.96
N VAL A 114 0.65 -9.72 2.02
CA VAL A 114 0.22 -11.04 2.48
C VAL A 114 -0.68 -11.70 1.44
N CYS A 115 -0.85 -13.01 1.57
CA CYS A 115 -1.79 -13.76 0.77
C CYS A 115 -3.24 -13.42 1.17
N LYS A 116 -4.22 -13.64 0.27
CA LYS A 116 -5.64 -13.37 0.56
C LYS A 116 -6.15 -14.12 1.79
N SER A 117 -5.85 -15.41 1.91
CA SER A 117 -6.29 -16.20 3.08
C SER A 117 -5.65 -15.70 4.38
N CYS A 118 -4.36 -15.32 4.32
CA CYS A 118 -3.64 -14.70 5.43
C CYS A 118 -4.36 -13.40 5.86
N PHE A 119 -4.78 -12.58 4.90
CA PHE A 119 -5.52 -11.35 5.15
C PHE A 119 -6.88 -11.62 5.78
N ASP A 120 -7.65 -12.57 5.25
CA ASP A 120 -8.98 -12.93 5.76
C ASP A 120 -8.92 -13.37 7.23
N GLU A 121 -7.87 -14.10 7.63
CA GLU A 121 -7.63 -14.47 9.03
C GLU A 121 -7.38 -13.25 9.95
N TYR A 122 -6.72 -12.22 9.44
CA TYR A 122 -6.53 -10.96 10.17
C TYR A 122 -7.80 -10.11 10.18
N LYS A 123 -8.51 -10.04 9.05
CA LYS A 123 -9.77 -9.30 8.87
C LYS A 123 -10.86 -9.86 9.78
N ALA A 124 -10.92 -11.17 10.00
CA ALA A 124 -11.83 -11.79 10.97
C ALA A 124 -11.66 -11.24 12.41
N LYS A 125 -10.52 -10.63 12.71
CA LYS A 125 -10.19 -10.02 14.01
C LYS A 125 -10.32 -8.49 13.99
N CYS A 126 -10.73 -7.88 12.87
CA CYS A 126 -11.01 -6.46 12.79
C CYS A 126 -12.24 -6.11 13.63
N LYS A 127 -12.14 -5.00 14.37
CA LYS A 127 -13.23 -4.43 15.17
C LYS A 127 -14.08 -3.45 14.36
N LYS A 128 -13.53 -2.87 13.28
CA LYS A 128 -14.20 -1.88 12.45
C LYS A 128 -13.60 -1.80 11.05
N GLU A 129 -14.45 -1.82 10.02
CA GLU A 129 -14.09 -1.59 8.63
C GLU A 129 -14.30 -0.12 8.25
N LEU A 130 -13.40 0.42 7.42
CA LEU A 130 -13.49 1.73 6.79
C LEU A 130 -13.47 1.52 5.27
N THR A 131 -14.46 2.05 4.60
CA THR A 131 -14.55 2.13 3.13
C THR A 131 -14.45 3.60 2.76
N GLU A 132 -13.44 3.98 1.97
CA GLU A 132 -13.24 5.33 1.44
C GLU A 132 -13.12 5.31 -0.09
#